data_AF-A0AAU6IKH0-F1
#
_entry.id   AF-A0AAU6IKH0-F1
#
_cell.length_a   1.000
_cell.length_b   1.000
_cell.length_c   1.000
_cell.angle_alpha   90.00
_cell.angle_beta   90.00
_cell.angle_gamma   90.00
#
_symmetry.space_group_name_H-M   'P 1'
#
loop_
_entity.id
_entity.type
_entity.pdbx_description
1 polymer ?
#
loop_
_entity_poly.entity_id
_entity_poly.type
_entity_poly.pdbx_seq_one_letter_code
_entity_poly.pdbx_strand_id
1 'polypeptide(L)' 'MTAFNEVPGKVFRVRELHGHLGLPTDEPSINVTRSRLGRLVRQGFLEQSGRGRYQKRI' A
#
# COMPACT_ATOMS: atom_id res chain seq x y z
N MET A 1 12.58 0.53 -6.43
CA MET A 1 12.19 -0.39 -5.34
C MET A 1 10.80 0.01 -4.84
N THR A 2 9.92 -0.93 -4.50
CA THR A 2 8.62 -0.58 -3.90
C THR A 2 8.81 -0.29 -2.41
N ALA A 3 8.06 0.66 -1.83
CA ALA A 3 8.13 0.99 -0.39
C ALA A 3 7.97 -0.24 0.53
N PHE A 4 7.27 -1.28 0.06
CA PHE A 4 7.08 -2.54 0.75
C PHE A 4 8.35 -3.42 0.83
N ASN A 5 9.35 -3.18 -0.03
CA ASN A 5 10.64 -3.88 0.00
C ASN A 5 11.64 -3.19 0.93
N GLU A 6 11.48 -1.90 1.20
CA GLU A 6 12.41 -1.13 2.04
C GLU A 6 12.34 -1.56 3.50
N VAL A 7 11.17 -2.01 3.96
CA VAL A 7 10.96 -2.51 5.32
C VAL A 7 10.15 -3.80 5.26
N PRO A 8 10.81 -4.98 5.24
CA PRO A 8 10.14 -6.28 5.30
C PRO A 8 9.23 -6.34 6.51
N GLY A 9 8.00 -6.82 6.32
CA GLY A 9 7.02 -6.93 7.40
C GLY A 9 6.35 -5.62 7.82
N LYS A 10 6.70 -4.46 7.24
CA LYS A 10 5.98 -3.20 7.53
C LYS A 10 4.58 -3.22 6.93
N VAL A 11 3.59 -2.93 7.77
CA VAL A 11 2.20 -2.74 7.36
C VAL A 11 1.97 -1.26 7.09
N PHE A 12 1.51 -0.92 5.89
CA PHE A 12 1.18 0.44 5.51
C PHE A 12 -0.33 0.64 5.41
N ARG A 13 -0.84 1.74 5.96
CA ARG A 13 -2.10 2.33 5.46
C ARG A 13 -1.82 3.13 4.18
N VAL A 14 -2.84 3.33 3.36
CA VAL A 14 -2.71 4.09 2.10
C VAL A 14 -2.15 5.50 2.34
N ARG A 15 -2.63 6.21 3.36
CA ARG A 15 -2.15 7.57 3.68
C ARG A 15 -0.70 7.58 4.17
N GLU A 16 -0.29 6.58 4.95
CA GLU A 16 1.11 6.43 5.40
C GLU A 16 2.03 6.09 4.24
N LEU A 17 1.59 5.25 3.31
CA LEU A 17 2.33 4.94 2.09
C LEU A 17 2.54 6.20 1.24
N HIS A 18 1.52 7.04 1.11
CA HIS A 18 1.64 8.32 0.41
C HIS A 18 2.63 9.26 1.09
N GLY A 19 2.56 9.41 2.41
CA GLY A 19 3.54 10.20 3.16
C GLY A 19 4.97 9.68 3.01
N HIS A 20 5.16 8.36 3.07
CA HIS A 20 6.47 7.71 2.89
C HIS A 20 7.04 7.92 1.48
N LEU A 21 6.17 7.94 0.47
CA LEU A 21 6.56 8.12 -0.94
C LEU A 21 6.55 9.59 -1.41
N GLY A 22 6.18 10.54 -0.54
CA GLY A 22 6.00 11.94 -0.92
C GLY A 22 4.89 12.17 -1.95
N LEU A 23 3.86 11.31 -1.96
CA LEU A 23 2.75 11.37 -2.91
C LEU A 23 1.59 12.25 -2.39
N PRO A 24 0.78 12.83 -3.30
CA PRO A 24 -0.38 13.64 -2.92
C PRO A 24 -1.43 12.89 -2.10
N THR A 25 -1.82 13.45 -0.96
CA THR A 25 -2.82 12.85 -0.05
C THR A 25 -4.25 13.31 -0.31
N ASP A 26 -4.55 13.87 -1.48
CA ASP A 26 -5.92 14.17 -1.88
C ASP A 26 -6.73 12.89 -2.13
N GLU A 27 -8.05 12.97 -1.96
CA GLU A 27 -8.94 11.81 -2.03
C GLU A 27 -8.87 11.06 -3.38
N PRO A 28 -8.82 11.74 -4.56
CA PRO A 28 -8.58 11.07 -5.83
C PRO A 28 -7.30 10.23 -5.86
N SER A 29 -6.17 10.82 -5.46
CA SER A 29 -4.87 10.14 -5.40
C SER A 29 -4.87 8.95 -4.44
N ILE A 30 -5.52 9.08 -3.28
CA ILE A 30 -5.71 7.99 -2.32
C ILE A 30 -6.54 6.86 -2.92
N ASN A 31 -7.65 7.15 -3.62
CA ASN A 31 -8.55 6.15 -4.19
C ASN A 31 -7.91 5.35 -5.32
N VAL A 32 -7.11 6.01 -6.17
CA VAL A 32 -6.32 5.34 -7.21
C VAL A 32 -5.33 4.36 -6.57
N THR A 33 -4.57 4.80 -5.57
CA THR A 33 -3.61 3.94 -4.87
C THR A 33 -4.32 2.79 -4.16
N ARG A 34 -5.45 3.03 -3.48
CA ARG A 34 -6.25 1.98 -2.83
C ARG A 34 -6.69 0.89 -3.82
N SER A 35 -7.16 1.29 -5.00
CA SER A 35 -7.55 0.37 -6.07
C SER A 35 -6.37 -0.45 -6.59
N ARG A 36 -5.21 0.19 -6.80
CA ARG A 36 -3.98 -0.49 -7.21
C ARG A 36 -3.50 -1.49 -6.17
N LEU A 37 -3.49 -1.11 -4.89
CA LEU A 37 -3.12 -2.01 -3.79
C LEU A 37 -4.08 -3.19 -3.69
N GLY A 38 -5.39 -2.98 -3.86
CA GLY A 38 -6.37 -4.06 -3.91
C GLY A 38 -6.11 -5.04 -5.06
N ARG A 39 -5.68 -4.56 -6.22
CA ARG A 39 -5.24 -5.41 -7.33
C ARG A 39 -4.00 -6.22 -6.98
N LEU A 40 -2.99 -5.60 -6.36
CA LEU A 40 -1.76 -6.30 -5.96
C LEU A 40 -2.02 -7.38 -4.88
N VAL A 41 -2.99 -7.16 -3.99
CA VAL A 41 -3.44 -8.19 -3.04
C VAL A 41 -4.07 -9.37 -3.78
N ARG A 42 -4.97 -9.11 -4.75
CA ARG A 42 -5.58 -10.16 -5.56
C ARG A 42 -4.59 -10.93 -6.42
N GLN A 43 -3.50 -10.30 -6.82
CA GLN A 43 -2.40 -10.93 -7.56
C GLN A 43 -1.42 -11.69 -6.66
N GLY A 44 -1.59 -11.60 -5.33
CA GLY A 44 -0.75 -12.31 -4.36
C GLY A 44 0.60 -11.64 -4.08
N PHE A 45 0.84 -10.42 -4.55
CA PHE A 45 2.07 -9.67 -4.23
C PHE A 45 2.02 -9.04 -2.84
N LEU A 46 0.83 -8.64 -2.41
CA LEU A 46 0.59 -8.04 -1.10
C LEU A 46 -0.40 -8.90 -0.32
N GLU A 47 -0.34 -8.79 1.00
CA GLU A 47 -1.38 -9.28 1.90
C GLU A 47 -2.16 -8.10 2.49
N GLN A 48 -3.45 -8.30 2.70
CA GLN A 48 -4.29 -7.33 3.41
C GLN A 48 -4.44 -7.75 4.87
N SER A 49 -3.59 -7.20 5.75
CA SER A 49 -3.56 -7.47 7.20
C SER A 49 -4.72 -6.78 7.97
N GLY A 50 -5.81 -6.45 7.28
CA GLY A 50 -6.96 -5.71 7.80
C GLY A 50 -7.44 -4.59 6.86
N ARG A 51 -8.62 -4.02 7.13
CA ARG A 51 -9.23 -2.99 6.26
C ARG A 51 -8.25 -1.82 6.02
N GLY A 52 -7.87 -1.63 4.75
CA GLY A 52 -6.98 -0.54 4.32
C GLY A 52 -5.52 -0.67 4.77
N ARG A 53 -5.10 -1.85 5.23
CA ARG A 53 -3.74 -2.16 5.69
C ARG A 53 -3.10 -3.17 4.76
N TYR A 54 -1.93 -2.83 4.22
CA TYR A 54 -1.24 -3.62 3.20
C TYR A 54 0.18 -3.95 3.65
N GLN A 55 0.61 -5.17 3.37
CA GLN A 55 1.95 -5.66 3.70
C GLN A 55 2.50 -6.45 2.51
N LYS A 56 3.82 -6.51 2.37
CA LYS A 56 4.45 -7.42 1.40
C LYS A 56 4.11 -8.87 1.77
N ARG A 57 3.64 -9.65 0.80
CA ARG A 57 3.58 -11.10 0.96
C ARG A 57 5.00 -11.65 0.78
N ILE A 58 5.50 -12.36 1.78
CA ILE A 58 6.88 -12.89 1.83
C ILE A 58 7.02 -14.02 0.81
#